data_AF-A0A931UAH8-F1
#
_entry.id   AF-A0A931UAH8-F1
#
_cell.length_a   1.000
_cell.length_b   1.000
_cell.length_c   1.000
_cell.angle_alpha   90.00
_cell.angle_beta   90.00
_cell.angle_gamma   90.00
#
_symmetry.space_group_name_H-M   'P 1'
#
loop_
_entity.id
_entity.type
_entity.pdbx_description
1 polymer ?
#
loop_
_entity_poly.entity_id
_entity_poly.type
_entity_poly.pdbx_seq_one_letter_code
_entity_poly.pdbx_strand_id
1 'polypeptide(L)'
;MNFRKPPSDRLRDKLSRARGGATVGIMEALKGGATYDELIAMGYNETQLSNARRRLAERQKPVDVPRLVEDWAPILAQLANPQTDRALACKLIKLVPRGVYQNHPEIFVDLSEVARGAGLYPRGSWKGISFMANYLELQKQPVGRAVYEVKSGRQKGLRHCFFTLRRCEEEIRQLLFSAEGPRFDKMRQAPIRVIGPKPEKMPNTIDLEGRRVKGVKIRQYSGVFDLLGPYGITGRRQLPSLKTNLEDLIGPNPPVSVFSLWNGFFVANVDKQALGLHLARRLQEVSPGLDPAAPQKM
;
A
#
# COMPACT_ATOMS: atom_id res chain seq x y z
N MET A 1 35.82 -41.71 24.19
CA MET A 1 35.58 -40.82 23.04
C MET A 1 34.50 -41.46 22.16
N ASN A 2 33.36 -40.79 21.95
CA ASN A 2 32.26 -41.34 21.14
C ASN A 2 32.51 -41.04 19.65
N PHE A 3 33.19 -41.95 18.95
CA PHE A 3 33.28 -41.92 17.50
C PHE A 3 31.90 -42.21 16.90
N ARG A 4 31.19 -41.16 16.46
CA ARG A 4 30.00 -41.34 15.63
C ARG A 4 30.45 -41.66 14.21
N LYS A 5 29.95 -42.77 13.65
CA LYS A 5 30.18 -43.12 12.24
C LYS A 5 29.82 -41.94 11.33
N PRO A 6 30.63 -41.63 10.31
CA PRO A 6 30.28 -40.58 9.37
C PRO A 6 28.93 -40.89 8.71
N PRO A 7 28.11 -39.85 8.44
CA PRO A 7 26.83 -40.03 7.77
C PRO A 7 27.05 -40.70 6.40
N SER A 8 26.14 -41.61 6.04
CA SER A 8 26.17 -42.28 4.73
C SER A 8 26.10 -41.28 3.58
N ASP A 9 26.60 -41.65 2.40
CA ASP A 9 26.65 -40.72 1.26
C ASP A 9 25.26 -40.21 0.86
N ARG A 10 24.24 -41.07 0.96
CA ARG A 10 22.83 -40.68 0.79
C ARG A 10 22.37 -39.61 1.79
N LEU A 11 22.85 -39.68 3.04
CA LEU A 11 22.53 -38.70 4.07
C LEU A 11 23.35 -37.41 3.89
N ARG A 12 24.62 -37.52 3.46
CA ARG A 12 25.46 -36.37 3.09
C ARG A 12 24.87 -35.59 1.92
N ASP A 13 24.40 -36.26 0.88
CA ASP A 13 23.73 -35.64 -0.26
C ASP A 13 22.44 -34.94 0.15
N LYS A 14 21.64 -35.58 1.00
CA LYS A 14 20.42 -34.98 1.53
C LYS A 14 20.72 -33.71 2.34
N LEU A 15 21.76 -33.75 3.18
CA LEU A 15 22.23 -32.60 3.96
C LEU A 15 22.83 -31.50 3.08
N SER A 16 23.59 -31.86 2.04
CA SER A 16 24.17 -30.94 1.06
C SER A 16 23.07 -30.21 0.28
N ARG A 17 22.10 -30.93 -0.27
CA ARG A 17 20.93 -30.36 -0.97
C ARG A 17 20.15 -29.40 -0.08
N ALA A 18 19.95 -29.75 1.20
CA ALA A 18 19.28 -28.89 2.18
C ALA A 18 20.08 -27.63 2.57
N ARG A 19 21.43 -27.71 2.57
CA ARG A 19 22.33 -26.62 3.01
C ARG A 19 22.85 -25.72 1.90
N GLY A 20 22.45 -25.92 0.64
CA GLY A 20 22.90 -25.06 -0.47
C GLY A 20 23.16 -25.77 -1.79
N GLY A 21 23.32 -27.10 -1.77
CA GLY A 21 23.62 -27.90 -2.95
C GLY A 21 22.55 -27.82 -4.05
N ALA A 22 21.27 -27.65 -3.68
CA ALA A 22 20.21 -27.42 -4.67
C ALA A 22 20.41 -26.10 -5.44
N THR A 23 20.84 -25.03 -4.75
CA THR A 23 21.11 -23.73 -5.39
C THR A 23 22.33 -23.81 -6.33
N VAL A 24 23.35 -24.60 -5.99
CA VAL A 24 24.53 -24.80 -6.84
C VAL A 24 24.17 -25.60 -8.10
N GLY A 25 23.42 -26.70 -7.95
CA GLY A 25 22.97 -27.50 -9.10
C GLY A 25 22.04 -26.73 -10.05
N ILE A 26 21.11 -25.93 -9.50
CA ILE A 26 20.25 -25.05 -10.31
C ILE A 26 21.10 -24.02 -11.08
N MET A 27 22.13 -23.45 -10.45
CA MET A 27 23.04 -22.51 -11.11
C MET A 27 23.83 -23.15 -12.27
N GLU A 28 24.36 -24.35 -12.06
CA GLU A 28 25.15 -25.06 -13.08
C GLU A 28 24.27 -25.42 -14.28
N ALA A 29 23.07 -25.93 -14.03
CA ALA A 29 22.09 -26.21 -15.08
C ALA A 29 21.74 -24.94 -15.87
N LEU A 30 21.49 -23.81 -15.20
CA LEU A 30 21.17 -22.54 -15.85
C LEU A 30 22.33 -21.96 -16.68
N LYS A 31 23.58 -22.11 -16.20
CA LYS A 31 24.76 -21.75 -17.00
C LYS A 31 24.92 -22.63 -18.25
N GLY A 32 24.42 -23.86 -18.18
CA GLY A 32 24.31 -24.78 -19.31
C GLY A 32 23.11 -24.50 -20.22
N GLY A 33 22.30 -23.46 -19.96
CA GLY A 33 21.15 -23.08 -20.78
C GLY A 33 19.83 -23.76 -20.40
N ALA A 34 19.76 -24.46 -19.26
CA ALA A 34 18.55 -25.18 -18.86
C ALA A 34 17.33 -24.24 -18.69
N THR A 35 16.21 -24.68 -19.24
CA THR A 35 14.89 -24.02 -19.14
C THR A 35 14.18 -24.38 -17.83
N TYR A 36 13.05 -23.71 -17.56
CA TYR A 36 12.24 -24.01 -16.37
C TYR A 36 11.77 -25.48 -16.33
N ASP A 37 11.26 -25.99 -17.45
CA ASP A 37 10.71 -27.35 -17.52
C ASP A 37 11.80 -28.41 -17.32
N GLU A 38 13.00 -28.16 -17.84
CA GLU A 38 14.17 -29.03 -17.63
C GLU A 38 14.59 -29.04 -16.16
N LEU A 39 14.54 -27.90 -15.46
CA LEU A 39 14.83 -27.86 -14.02
C LEU A 39 13.79 -28.66 -13.20
N ILE A 40 12.52 -28.64 -13.60
CA ILE A 40 11.49 -29.47 -12.98
C ILE A 40 11.74 -30.95 -13.28
N ALA A 41 12.09 -31.31 -14.51
CA ALA A 41 12.44 -32.67 -14.91
C ALA A 41 13.67 -33.22 -14.16
N MET A 42 14.62 -32.35 -13.81
CA MET A 42 15.77 -32.65 -12.95
C MET A 42 15.39 -32.85 -11.47
N GLY A 43 14.11 -32.69 -11.12
CA GLY A 43 13.58 -32.91 -9.78
C GLY A 43 13.65 -31.70 -8.84
N TYR A 44 13.91 -30.50 -9.37
CA TYR A 44 13.81 -29.28 -8.58
C TYR A 44 12.35 -28.83 -8.48
N ASN A 45 11.89 -28.49 -7.28
CA ASN A 45 10.55 -27.94 -7.08
C ASN A 45 10.56 -26.40 -6.95
N GLU A 46 9.38 -25.77 -7.07
CA GLU A 46 9.26 -24.31 -7.06
C GLU A 46 9.77 -23.67 -5.75
N THR A 47 9.70 -24.38 -4.62
CA THR A 47 10.30 -23.91 -3.37
C THR A 47 11.83 -23.85 -3.46
N GLN A 48 12.46 -24.81 -4.12
CA GLN A 48 13.91 -24.82 -4.34
C GLN A 48 14.33 -23.74 -5.35
N LEU A 49 13.57 -23.56 -6.44
CA LEU A 49 13.81 -22.49 -7.42
C LEU A 49 13.67 -21.10 -6.79
N SER A 50 12.61 -20.87 -6.00
CA SER A 50 12.41 -19.62 -5.24
C SER A 50 13.53 -19.33 -4.23
N ASN A 51 14.00 -20.36 -3.53
CA ASN A 51 15.15 -20.24 -2.63
C ASN A 51 16.46 -19.94 -3.38
N ALA A 52 16.66 -20.50 -4.57
CA ALA A 52 17.80 -20.20 -5.43
C ALA A 52 17.76 -18.74 -5.91
N ARG A 53 16.61 -18.24 -6.39
CA ARG A 53 16.39 -16.83 -6.76
C ARG A 53 16.81 -15.89 -5.63
N ARG A 54 16.31 -16.14 -4.41
CA ARG A 54 16.62 -15.31 -3.24
C ARG A 54 18.13 -15.26 -2.96
N ARG A 55 18.80 -16.41 -2.94
CA ARG A 55 20.25 -16.48 -2.64
C ARG A 55 21.12 -15.88 -3.75
N LEU A 56 20.67 -15.93 -4.99
CA LEU A 56 21.38 -15.34 -6.13
C LEU A 56 21.25 -13.82 -6.16
N ALA A 57 20.06 -13.29 -5.84
CA ALA A 57 19.84 -11.86 -5.65
C ALA A 57 20.70 -11.29 -4.51
N GLU A 58 20.82 -12.01 -3.38
CA GLU A 58 21.69 -11.62 -2.26
C GLU A 58 23.19 -11.64 -2.62
N ARG A 59 23.60 -12.49 -3.57
CA ARG A 59 25.00 -12.67 -3.99
C ARG A 59 25.37 -11.91 -5.26
N GLN A 60 24.47 -11.07 -5.80
CA GLN A 60 24.65 -10.28 -7.03
C GLN A 60 25.18 -11.10 -8.22
N LYS A 61 24.70 -12.34 -8.39
CA LYS A 61 25.09 -13.16 -9.55
C LYS A 61 24.20 -12.85 -10.75
N PRO A 62 24.74 -12.84 -11.99
CA PRO A 62 24.01 -12.46 -13.21
C PRO A 62 23.06 -13.54 -13.76
N VAL A 63 22.86 -14.64 -13.03
CA VAL A 63 22.06 -15.79 -13.49
C VAL A 63 20.63 -15.63 -12.97
N ASP A 64 19.68 -15.41 -13.88
CA ASP A 64 18.25 -15.39 -13.54
C ASP A 64 17.69 -16.83 -13.52
N VAL A 65 16.93 -17.16 -12.48
CA VAL A 65 16.30 -18.48 -12.37
C VAL A 65 14.88 -18.33 -12.89
N PRO A 66 14.52 -19.03 -14.00
CA PRO A 66 13.25 -18.84 -14.67
C PRO A 66 12.09 -19.16 -13.71
N ARG A 67 10.97 -18.45 -13.92
CA ARG A 67 9.72 -18.65 -13.18
C ARG A 67 8.75 -19.42 -14.06
N LEU A 68 7.86 -20.19 -13.45
CA LEU A 68 6.63 -20.56 -14.13
C LEU A 68 5.92 -19.27 -14.52
N VAL A 69 5.93 -18.95 -15.81
CA VAL A 69 5.03 -17.95 -16.36
C VAL A 69 3.74 -18.70 -16.62
N GLU A 70 2.83 -18.70 -15.65
CA GLU A 70 1.44 -19.03 -15.98
C GLU A 70 1.03 -18.06 -17.08
N ASP A 71 0.62 -18.57 -18.24
CA ASP A 71 0.08 -17.73 -19.29
C ASP A 71 -1.23 -17.14 -18.79
N TRP A 72 -1.15 -15.89 -18.32
CA TRP A 72 -2.29 -15.14 -17.83
C TRP A 72 -3.12 -14.55 -18.97
N ALA A 73 -2.64 -14.57 -20.23
CA ALA A 73 -3.34 -14.00 -21.36
C ALA A 73 -4.79 -14.52 -21.52
N PRO A 74 -5.10 -15.83 -21.44
CA PRO A 74 -6.47 -16.31 -21.52
C PRO A 74 -7.34 -15.84 -20.36
N ILE A 75 -6.80 -15.79 -19.13
CA ILE A 75 -7.53 -15.33 -17.95
C ILE A 75 -7.78 -13.81 -18.05
N LEU A 76 -6.78 -13.04 -18.47
CA LEU A 76 -6.89 -11.60 -18.65
C LEU A 76 -7.87 -11.24 -19.78
N ALA A 77 -7.85 -11.97 -20.90
CA ALA A 77 -8.82 -11.80 -21.98
C ALA A 77 -10.26 -12.03 -21.49
N GLN A 78 -10.48 -13.09 -20.70
CA GLN A 78 -11.79 -13.37 -20.09
C GLN A 78 -12.19 -12.29 -19.08
N LEU A 79 -11.27 -11.82 -18.24
CA LEU A 79 -11.56 -10.77 -17.25
C LEU A 79 -11.82 -9.41 -17.89
N ALA A 80 -11.11 -9.08 -18.98
CA ALA A 80 -11.30 -7.85 -19.75
C ALA A 80 -12.59 -7.86 -20.59
N ASN A 81 -13.03 -9.02 -21.10
CA ASN A 81 -14.19 -9.13 -21.98
C ASN A 81 -15.52 -8.79 -21.24
N PRO A 82 -16.26 -7.73 -21.65
CA PRO A 82 -17.55 -7.35 -21.08
C PRO A 82 -18.60 -8.46 -21.06
N GLN A 83 -18.56 -9.38 -22.04
CA GLN A 83 -19.55 -10.46 -22.21
C GLN A 83 -19.28 -11.68 -21.33
N THR A 84 -18.11 -11.76 -20.67
CA THR A 84 -17.79 -12.89 -19.79
C THR A 84 -18.80 -12.97 -18.65
N ASP A 85 -19.34 -14.18 -18.46
CA ASP A 85 -20.28 -14.47 -17.38
C ASP A 85 -19.77 -13.97 -16.02
N ARG A 86 -20.66 -13.38 -15.24
CA ARG A 86 -20.30 -12.74 -13.97
C ARG A 86 -19.82 -13.75 -12.94
N ALA A 87 -20.42 -14.94 -12.86
CA ALA A 87 -19.98 -15.95 -11.92
C ALA A 87 -18.58 -16.48 -12.30
N LEU A 88 -18.30 -16.62 -13.60
CA LEU A 88 -16.97 -16.93 -14.11
C LEU A 88 -15.95 -15.82 -13.76
N ALA A 89 -16.28 -14.55 -14.00
CA ALA A 89 -15.41 -13.42 -13.65
C ALA A 89 -15.08 -13.39 -12.14
N CYS A 90 -16.08 -13.62 -11.27
CA CYS A 90 -15.90 -13.73 -9.81
C CYS A 90 -14.99 -14.89 -9.39
N LYS A 91 -14.97 -16.00 -10.14
CA LYS A 91 -14.04 -17.11 -9.90
C LYS A 91 -12.63 -16.77 -10.36
N LEU A 92 -12.49 -16.25 -11.58
CA LEU A 92 -11.19 -15.96 -12.20
C LEU A 92 -10.43 -14.85 -11.47
N ILE A 93 -11.10 -13.78 -11.04
CA ILE A 93 -10.44 -12.65 -10.37
C ILE A 93 -9.77 -13.05 -9.05
N LYS A 94 -10.25 -14.12 -8.38
CA LYS A 94 -9.67 -14.64 -7.13
C LYS A 94 -8.33 -15.34 -7.35
N LEU A 95 -8.04 -15.78 -8.57
CA LEU A 95 -6.78 -16.41 -8.94
C LEU A 95 -5.67 -15.39 -9.21
N VAL A 96 -6.04 -14.15 -9.55
CA VAL A 96 -5.10 -13.12 -10.00
C VAL A 96 -4.12 -12.74 -8.88
N PRO A 97 -2.81 -12.99 -9.06
CA PRO A 97 -1.81 -12.61 -8.07
C PRO A 97 -1.50 -11.12 -8.16
N ARG A 98 -0.87 -10.60 -7.11
CA ARG A 98 -0.50 -9.17 -7.02
C ARG A 98 0.24 -8.66 -8.26
N GLY A 99 1.22 -9.42 -8.75
CA GLY A 99 2.07 -8.99 -9.87
C GLY A 99 1.28 -8.78 -11.16
N VAL A 100 0.28 -9.61 -11.40
CA VAL A 100 -0.60 -9.51 -12.57
C VAL A 100 -1.52 -8.30 -12.41
N TYR A 101 -2.24 -8.21 -11.29
CA TYR A 101 -3.10 -7.06 -11.00
C TYR A 101 -2.38 -5.71 -11.17
N GLN A 102 -1.17 -5.58 -10.61
CA GLN A 102 -0.43 -4.31 -10.62
C GLN A 102 0.10 -3.91 -12.00
N ASN A 103 0.29 -4.86 -12.90
CA ASN A 103 0.84 -4.63 -14.23
C ASN A 103 -0.23 -4.42 -15.31
N HIS A 104 -1.52 -4.59 -14.96
CA HIS A 104 -2.65 -4.49 -15.90
C HIS A 104 -3.70 -3.46 -15.42
N PRO A 105 -3.34 -2.17 -15.25
CA PRO A 105 -4.26 -1.11 -14.80
C PRO A 105 -5.42 -0.83 -15.77
N GLU A 106 -5.32 -1.28 -17.02
CA GLU A 106 -6.38 -1.26 -18.03
C GLU A 106 -7.50 -2.28 -17.74
N ILE A 107 -7.17 -3.36 -17.04
CA ILE A 107 -8.12 -4.43 -16.68
C ILE A 107 -8.60 -4.28 -15.24
N PHE A 108 -7.75 -3.79 -14.34
CA PHE A 108 -8.03 -3.77 -12.90
C PHE A 108 -7.96 -2.37 -12.28
N VAL A 109 -8.69 -2.19 -11.19
CA VAL A 109 -8.67 -0.96 -10.37
C VAL A 109 -8.60 -1.31 -8.89
N ASP A 110 -7.89 -0.49 -8.11
CA ASP A 110 -7.80 -0.65 -6.66
C ASP A 110 -9.16 -0.37 -6.02
N LEU A 111 -9.64 -1.28 -5.16
CA LEU A 111 -10.95 -1.12 -4.53
C LEU A 111 -11.01 0.13 -3.63
N SER A 112 -9.87 0.57 -3.09
CA SER A 112 -9.77 1.81 -2.30
C SER A 112 -10.03 3.05 -3.15
N GLU A 113 -9.71 3.01 -4.44
CA GLU A 113 -9.97 4.10 -5.38
C GLU A 113 -11.47 4.19 -5.65
N VAL A 114 -12.10 3.06 -5.98
CA VAL A 114 -13.55 2.97 -6.23
C VAL A 114 -14.35 3.40 -4.99
N ALA A 115 -13.96 2.94 -3.80
CA ALA A 115 -14.61 3.30 -2.55
C ALA A 115 -14.57 4.81 -2.27
N ARG A 116 -13.47 5.49 -2.60
CA ARG A 116 -13.39 6.96 -2.48
C ARG A 116 -14.28 7.67 -3.49
N GLY A 117 -14.36 7.16 -4.71
CA GLY A 117 -15.32 7.64 -5.71
C GLY A 117 -16.78 7.53 -5.26
N ALA A 118 -17.06 6.66 -4.28
CA ALA A 118 -18.35 6.50 -3.61
C ALA A 118 -18.46 7.30 -2.29
N GLY A 119 -17.46 8.11 -1.93
CA GLY A 119 -17.44 8.90 -0.69
C GLY A 119 -17.09 8.11 0.57
N LEU A 120 -16.51 6.90 0.45
CA LEU A 120 -16.13 6.05 1.59
C LEU A 120 -14.63 6.15 1.91
N TYR A 121 -14.32 6.36 3.20
CA TYR A 121 -12.96 6.54 3.71
C TYR A 121 -12.65 5.53 4.84
N PRO A 122 -12.25 4.29 4.51
CA PRO A 122 -12.04 3.22 5.50
C PRO A 122 -10.92 3.52 6.49
N ARG A 123 -11.21 3.39 7.79
CA ARG A 123 -10.28 3.57 8.92
C ARG A 123 -9.38 2.34 9.07
N GLY A 124 -8.06 2.52 9.05
CA GLY A 124 -7.09 1.43 9.15
C GLY A 124 -7.13 0.54 7.90
N SER A 125 -6.19 0.79 6.99
CA SER A 125 -6.13 0.29 5.60
C SER A 125 -6.67 -1.12 5.30
N TRP A 126 -6.53 -2.07 6.21
CA TRP A 126 -6.94 -3.46 6.03
C TRP A 126 -8.44 -3.73 6.34
N LYS A 127 -8.92 -3.33 7.52
CA LYS A 127 -10.21 -3.84 8.04
C LYS A 127 -11.42 -3.24 7.33
N GLY A 128 -11.36 -1.95 6.98
CA GLY A 128 -12.45 -1.28 6.26
C GLY A 128 -12.58 -1.75 4.82
N ILE A 129 -11.45 -1.86 4.09
CA ILE A 129 -11.46 -2.38 2.72
C ILE A 129 -11.90 -3.85 2.69
N SER A 130 -11.42 -4.68 3.63
CA SER A 130 -11.86 -6.09 3.72
C SER A 130 -13.36 -6.22 3.98
N PHE A 131 -13.96 -5.32 4.75
CA PHE A 131 -15.41 -5.31 4.94
C PHE A 131 -16.15 -4.98 3.64
N MET A 132 -15.68 -3.98 2.88
CA MET A 132 -16.28 -3.63 1.58
C MET A 132 -16.11 -4.74 0.55
N ALA A 133 -14.95 -5.39 0.52
CA ALA A 133 -14.73 -6.56 -0.33
C ALA A 133 -15.75 -7.67 -0.03
N ASN A 134 -15.96 -8.01 1.25
CA ASN A 134 -16.95 -9.02 1.64
C ASN A 134 -18.39 -8.58 1.26
N TYR A 135 -18.74 -7.31 1.45
CA TYR A 135 -20.03 -6.78 1.02
C TYR A 135 -20.24 -6.97 -0.49
N LEU A 136 -19.24 -6.63 -1.31
CA LEU A 136 -19.31 -6.78 -2.76
C LEU A 136 -19.35 -8.25 -3.20
N GLU A 137 -18.64 -9.14 -2.51
CA GLU A 137 -18.76 -10.59 -2.75
C GLU A 137 -20.18 -11.10 -2.49
N LEU A 138 -20.86 -10.61 -1.44
CA LEU A 138 -22.27 -10.93 -1.17
C LEU A 138 -23.20 -10.40 -2.27
N GLN A 139 -22.87 -9.26 -2.87
CA GLN A 139 -23.56 -8.70 -4.05
C GLN A 139 -23.12 -9.36 -5.37
N LYS A 140 -22.37 -10.46 -5.31
CA LYS A 140 -21.87 -11.22 -6.48
C LYS A 140 -21.02 -10.36 -7.44
N GLN A 141 -20.30 -9.39 -6.91
CA GLN A 141 -19.39 -8.53 -7.66
C GLN A 141 -17.98 -9.14 -7.74
N PRO A 142 -17.25 -8.95 -8.85
CA PRO A 142 -15.91 -9.52 -9.02
C PRO A 142 -14.90 -8.78 -8.16
N VAL A 143 -14.45 -9.40 -7.07
CA VAL A 143 -13.44 -8.85 -6.17
C VAL A 143 -12.28 -9.81 -5.99
N GLY A 144 -11.07 -9.30 -6.25
CA GLY A 144 -9.81 -10.00 -6.05
C GLY A 144 -9.17 -9.64 -4.72
N ARG A 145 -8.42 -10.58 -4.14
CA ARG A 145 -7.64 -10.38 -2.91
C ARG A 145 -6.21 -10.89 -3.11
N ALA A 146 -5.25 -9.98 -3.14
CA ALA A 146 -3.84 -10.31 -3.22
C ALA A 146 -3.17 -10.19 -1.84
N VAL A 147 -2.49 -11.25 -1.40
CA VAL A 147 -1.74 -11.28 -0.13
C VAL A 147 -0.25 -11.14 -0.40
N TYR A 148 0.47 -10.37 0.41
CA TYR A 148 1.92 -10.33 0.36
C TYR A 148 2.55 -10.24 1.75
N GLU A 149 3.71 -10.87 1.86
CA GLU A 149 4.50 -10.92 3.09
C GLU A 149 5.36 -9.66 3.20
N VAL A 150 5.23 -8.93 4.30
CA VAL A 150 6.11 -7.82 4.64
C VAL A 150 7.27 -8.38 5.46
N LYS A 151 8.45 -8.46 4.82
CA LYS A 151 9.64 -9.10 5.39
C LYS A 151 10.60 -8.15 6.13
N SER A 152 10.39 -6.83 6.12
CA SER A 152 11.35 -5.86 6.67
C SER A 152 10.82 -5.05 7.87
N GLY A 153 11.53 -5.07 9.00
CA GLY A 153 11.29 -4.26 10.19
C GLY A 153 10.79 -5.04 11.42
N ARG A 154 10.31 -4.34 12.46
CA ARG A 154 9.75 -4.92 13.71
C ARG A 154 8.39 -5.62 13.55
N GLN A 155 7.74 -5.52 12.39
CA GLN A 155 6.49 -6.21 12.07
C GLN A 155 6.69 -7.13 10.87
N LYS A 156 6.79 -8.44 11.17
CA LYS A 156 6.55 -9.51 10.19
C LYS A 156 5.04 -9.68 10.07
N GLY A 157 4.50 -9.69 8.86
CA GLY A 157 3.06 -9.88 8.70
C GLY A 157 2.61 -9.93 7.26
N LEU A 158 1.40 -10.44 7.07
CA LEU A 158 0.72 -10.44 5.78
C LEU A 158 -0.05 -9.12 5.64
N ARG A 159 0.15 -8.45 4.52
CA ARG A 159 -0.74 -7.38 4.07
C ARG A 159 -1.55 -7.90 2.92
N HIS A 160 -2.77 -7.41 2.78
CA HIS A 160 -3.56 -7.75 1.62
C HIS A 160 -4.15 -6.51 0.95
N CYS A 161 -4.24 -6.60 -0.37
CA CYS A 161 -4.76 -5.59 -1.28
C CYS A 161 -6.03 -6.17 -1.91
N PHE A 162 -7.01 -5.31 -2.10
CA PHE A 162 -8.27 -5.67 -2.75
C PHE A 162 -8.43 -4.85 -4.02
N PHE A 163 -8.91 -5.50 -5.07
CA PHE A 163 -9.04 -4.91 -6.39
C PHE A 163 -10.28 -5.47 -7.08
N THR A 164 -10.73 -4.80 -8.11
CA THR A 164 -11.84 -5.23 -8.96
C THR A 164 -11.51 -4.99 -10.43
N LEU A 165 -12.41 -5.36 -11.33
CA LEU A 165 -12.29 -5.13 -12.76
C LEU A 165 -12.62 -3.68 -13.08
N ARG A 166 -11.81 -3.03 -13.92
CA ARG A 166 -12.00 -1.66 -14.40
C ARG A 166 -13.39 -1.48 -15.03
N ARG A 167 -13.84 -2.44 -15.83
CA ARG A 167 -15.18 -2.42 -16.46
C ARG A 167 -16.35 -2.45 -15.45
N CYS A 168 -16.11 -2.88 -14.22
CA CYS A 168 -17.11 -2.91 -13.15
C CYS A 168 -16.97 -1.72 -12.18
N GLU A 169 -16.02 -0.81 -12.42
CA GLU A 169 -15.71 0.31 -11.52
C GLU A 169 -16.96 1.13 -11.19
N GLU A 170 -17.71 1.55 -12.21
CA GLU A 170 -18.86 2.42 -12.05
C GLU A 170 -20.02 1.72 -11.32
N GLU A 171 -20.31 0.46 -11.68
CA GLU A 171 -21.34 -0.34 -11.00
C GLU A 171 -21.00 -0.54 -9.52
N ILE A 172 -19.75 -0.90 -9.22
CA ILE A 172 -19.28 -1.09 -7.85
C ILE A 172 -19.30 0.23 -7.08
N ARG A 173 -18.92 1.33 -7.72
CA ARG A 173 -18.99 2.68 -7.12
C ARG A 173 -20.41 3.02 -6.72
N GLN A 174 -21.39 2.76 -7.58
CA GLN A 174 -22.81 3.00 -7.30
C GLN A 174 -23.31 2.11 -6.14
N LEU A 175 -22.97 0.82 -6.13
CA LEU A 175 -23.32 -0.09 -5.03
C LEU A 175 -22.75 0.38 -3.69
N LEU A 176 -21.48 0.81 -3.68
CA LEU A 176 -20.85 1.35 -2.48
C LEU A 176 -21.45 2.70 -2.07
N PHE A 177 -21.85 3.53 -3.03
CA PHE A 177 -22.50 4.82 -2.76
C PHE A 177 -23.84 4.61 -2.05
N SER A 178 -24.65 3.67 -2.52
CA SER A 178 -25.96 3.33 -1.94
C SER A 178 -25.90 2.39 -0.73
N ALA A 179 -24.73 1.88 -0.35
CA ALA A 179 -24.63 0.89 0.73
C ALA A 179 -24.94 1.48 2.11
N GLU A 180 -25.97 1.01 2.80
CA GLU A 180 -26.36 1.51 4.11
C GLU A 180 -25.79 0.71 5.28
N GLY A 181 -25.64 1.37 6.43
CA GLY A 181 -25.40 0.71 7.71
C GLY A 181 -24.24 1.31 8.52
N PRO A 182 -24.16 1.00 9.83
CA PRO A 182 -23.31 1.74 10.78
C PRO A 182 -21.83 1.78 10.43
N ARG A 183 -21.34 0.80 9.67
CA ARG A 183 -19.95 0.76 9.20
C ARG A 183 -19.73 1.66 7.97
N PHE A 184 -20.64 1.64 7.00
CA PHE A 184 -20.57 2.53 5.84
C PHE A 184 -20.76 3.98 6.27
N ASP A 185 -21.69 4.25 7.19
CA ASP A 185 -21.93 5.60 7.72
C ASP A 185 -20.68 6.16 8.41
N LYS A 186 -20.00 5.34 9.22
CA LYS A 186 -18.71 5.71 9.83
C LYS A 186 -17.62 6.00 8.79
N MET A 187 -17.62 5.33 7.65
CA MET A 187 -16.68 5.60 6.55
C MET A 187 -17.04 6.89 5.79
N ARG A 188 -18.32 7.25 5.72
CA ARG A 188 -18.80 8.52 5.13
C ARG A 188 -18.56 9.72 6.02
N GLN A 189 -18.63 9.54 7.34
CA GLN A 189 -18.51 10.62 8.33
C GLN A 189 -17.12 11.29 8.36
N ALA A 190 -16.12 10.76 7.66
CA ALA A 190 -14.80 11.36 7.60
C ALA A 190 -14.27 11.48 6.16
N PRO A 191 -14.94 12.30 5.34
CA PRO A 191 -14.41 12.61 4.04
C PRO A 191 -13.09 13.36 4.19
N ILE A 192 -12.15 13.09 3.28
CA ILE A 192 -11.02 14.00 3.09
C ILE A 192 -11.63 15.28 2.51
N ARG A 193 -11.68 16.35 3.30
CA ARG A 193 -12.13 17.66 2.84
C ARG A 193 -10.92 18.43 2.31
N VAL A 194 -11.13 19.25 1.29
CA VAL A 194 -10.09 20.14 0.75
C VAL A 194 -10.47 21.58 1.11
N ILE A 195 -9.50 22.32 1.62
CA ILE A 195 -9.58 23.77 1.87
C ILE A 195 -8.62 24.45 0.90
N GLY A 196 -9.08 25.51 0.22
CA GLY A 196 -8.32 26.22 -0.81
C GLY A 196 -8.45 25.60 -2.21
N PRO A 197 -7.43 25.75 -3.08
CA PRO A 197 -7.53 25.33 -4.48
C PRO A 197 -7.82 23.83 -4.61
N LYS A 198 -8.63 23.45 -5.60
CA LYS A 198 -9.01 22.05 -5.84
C LYS A 198 -7.88 21.31 -6.58
N PRO A 199 -7.29 20.25 -6.02
CA PRO A 199 -6.23 19.50 -6.68
C PRO A 199 -6.80 18.60 -7.79
N GLU A 200 -5.96 18.30 -8.78
CA GLU A 200 -6.29 17.34 -9.85
C GLU A 200 -6.51 15.91 -9.30
N LYS A 201 -5.74 15.52 -8.28
CA LYS A 201 -5.80 14.19 -7.68
C LYS A 201 -5.92 14.23 -6.16
N MET A 202 -6.95 13.58 -5.64
CA MET A 202 -7.18 13.45 -4.20
C MET A 202 -6.28 12.38 -3.56
N PRO A 203 -5.59 12.68 -2.44
CA PRO A 203 -4.81 11.69 -1.71
C PRO A 203 -5.68 10.62 -1.05
N ASN A 204 -5.08 9.46 -0.73
CA ASN A 204 -5.71 8.50 0.18
C ASN A 204 -5.45 8.87 1.64
N THR A 205 -6.25 8.31 2.56
CA THR A 205 -5.97 8.32 4.01
C THR A 205 -4.56 7.83 4.32
N ILE A 206 -4.08 6.78 3.66
CA ILE A 206 -2.71 6.26 3.82
C ILE A 206 -1.64 7.26 3.37
N ASP A 207 -1.92 8.04 2.32
CA ASP A 207 -0.96 9.01 1.79
C ASP A 207 -0.84 10.19 2.76
N LEU A 208 -1.97 10.65 3.32
CA LEU A 208 -2.02 11.68 4.36
C LEU A 208 -1.39 11.23 5.68
N GLU A 209 -1.76 10.05 6.17
CA GLU A 209 -1.25 9.50 7.42
C GLU A 209 0.22 9.10 7.33
N GLY A 210 0.77 8.96 6.12
CA GLY A 210 2.15 8.58 5.83
C GLY A 210 2.37 7.07 5.86
N ARG A 211 3.18 6.57 4.93
CA ARG A 211 3.53 5.15 4.83
C ARG A 211 4.71 4.84 5.74
N ARG A 212 4.56 3.92 6.68
CA ARG A 212 5.70 3.36 7.42
C ARG A 212 6.43 2.33 6.55
N VAL A 213 7.68 2.60 6.23
CA VAL A 213 8.60 1.71 5.50
C VAL A 213 9.89 1.62 6.30
N LYS A 214 10.28 0.41 6.74
CA LYS A 214 11.54 0.16 7.48
C LYS A 214 11.70 1.02 8.76
N GLY A 215 10.61 1.31 9.48
CA GLY A 215 10.63 2.17 10.67
C GLY A 215 10.66 3.68 10.37
N VAL A 216 10.95 4.06 9.13
CA VAL A 216 10.88 5.43 8.65
C VAL A 216 9.46 5.72 8.16
N LYS A 217 8.90 6.84 8.59
CA LYS A 217 7.59 7.30 8.11
C LYS A 217 7.81 8.14 6.85
N ILE A 218 7.62 7.53 5.69
CA ILE A 218 7.64 8.24 4.41
C ILE A 218 6.32 9.00 4.29
N ARG A 219 6.40 10.31 4.49
CA ARG A 219 5.28 11.23 4.39
C ARG A 219 5.38 11.93 3.05
N GLN A 220 4.42 11.74 2.16
CA GLN A 220 4.24 12.63 0.99
C GLN A 220 3.49 13.90 1.39
N TYR A 221 2.80 13.85 2.53
CA TYR A 221 2.05 14.94 3.13
C TYR A 221 2.53 15.18 4.54
N SER A 222 2.70 16.45 4.91
CA SER A 222 3.03 16.83 6.28
C SER A 222 1.82 17.28 7.02
N GLY A 223 1.78 17.00 8.33
CA GLY A 223 0.74 17.56 9.17
C GLY A 223 0.95 19.05 9.27
N VAL A 224 -0.12 19.84 9.23
CA VAL A 224 0.01 21.30 9.34
C VAL A 224 0.62 21.71 10.68
N PHE A 225 0.38 20.96 11.76
CA PHE A 225 1.09 21.14 13.04
C PHE A 225 2.61 21.02 12.93
N ASP A 226 3.12 20.18 12.03
CA ASP A 226 4.57 20.04 11.83
C ASP A 226 5.19 21.37 11.34
N LEU A 227 4.40 22.24 10.71
CA LEU A 227 4.82 23.56 10.22
C LEU A 227 4.78 24.65 11.29
N LEU A 228 4.04 24.44 12.38
CA LEU A 228 3.93 25.38 13.48
C LEU A 228 5.00 25.16 14.57
N GLY A 229 5.77 24.08 14.47
CA GLY A 229 6.83 23.72 15.40
C GLY A 229 7.86 24.84 15.68
N PRO A 230 8.33 25.61 14.68
CA PRO A 230 9.21 26.75 14.91
C PRO A 230 8.64 27.82 15.85
N TYR A 231 7.31 27.89 15.98
CA TYR A 231 6.61 28.83 16.86
C TYR A 231 6.28 28.23 18.24
N GLY A 232 6.89 27.10 18.61
CA GLY A 232 6.63 26.39 19.86
C GLY A 232 5.29 25.64 19.90
N ILE A 233 4.53 25.64 18.79
CA ILE A 233 3.23 24.99 18.69
C ILE A 233 3.44 23.58 18.12
N THR A 234 3.52 22.61 19.02
CA THR A 234 3.72 21.19 18.69
C THR A 234 2.43 20.37 18.80
N GLY A 235 1.36 20.95 19.34
CA GLY A 235 0.09 20.26 19.52
C GLY A 235 -1.14 21.16 19.63
N ARG A 236 -2.31 20.54 19.41
CA ARG A 236 -3.64 21.19 19.39
C ARG A 236 -3.98 22.00 20.64
N ARG A 237 -3.47 21.58 21.81
CA ARG A 237 -3.80 22.19 23.10
C ARG A 237 -3.16 23.57 23.30
N GLN A 238 -2.18 23.96 22.48
CA GLN A 238 -1.47 25.23 22.58
C GLN A 238 -2.09 26.35 21.72
N LEU A 239 -3.00 26.02 20.80
CA LEU A 239 -3.69 27.01 19.98
C LEU A 239 -4.78 27.79 20.75
N PRO A 240 -5.59 27.16 21.64
CA PRO A 240 -6.58 27.89 22.43
C PRO A 240 -5.98 28.96 23.34
N SER A 241 -4.75 28.79 23.86
CA SER A 241 -4.05 29.83 24.63
C SER A 241 -3.72 31.08 23.81
N LEU A 242 -3.69 30.96 22.48
CA LEU A 242 -3.53 32.06 21.54
C LEU A 242 -4.88 32.56 21.01
N LYS A 243 -6.00 32.12 21.62
CA LYS A 243 -7.38 32.43 21.20
C LYS A 243 -7.65 32.14 19.71
N THR A 244 -7.00 31.11 19.17
CA THR A 244 -7.12 30.71 17.77
C THR A 244 -7.23 29.20 17.65
N ASN A 245 -7.67 28.72 16.49
CA ASN A 245 -7.61 27.32 16.11
C ASN A 245 -6.92 27.14 14.75
N LEU A 246 -6.74 25.89 14.34
CA LEU A 246 -5.98 25.60 13.13
C LEU A 246 -6.75 25.94 11.84
N GLU A 247 -8.08 25.86 11.87
CA GLU A 247 -8.94 26.31 10.76
C GLU A 247 -8.86 27.83 10.59
N ASP A 248 -8.81 28.60 11.68
CA ASP A 248 -8.65 30.07 11.64
C ASP A 248 -7.30 30.50 11.04
N LEU A 249 -6.24 29.74 11.37
CA LEU A 249 -4.89 29.97 10.85
C LEU A 249 -4.78 29.58 9.37
N ILE A 250 -5.38 28.47 8.95
CA ILE A 250 -5.45 28.09 7.52
C ILE A 250 -6.27 29.14 6.76
N GLY A 251 -7.39 29.58 7.34
CA GLY A 251 -8.36 30.47 6.72
C GLY A 251 -9.14 29.78 5.59
N PRO A 252 -10.12 30.48 4.99
CA PRO A 252 -10.94 29.93 3.91
C PRO A 252 -10.17 29.74 2.59
N ASN A 253 -9.16 30.58 2.35
CA ASN A 253 -8.41 30.65 1.09
C ASN A 253 -6.89 30.52 1.32
N PRO A 254 -6.39 29.34 1.74
CA PRO A 254 -4.96 29.12 1.80
C PRO A 254 -4.35 29.13 0.39
N PRO A 255 -3.05 29.47 0.25
CA PRO A 255 -2.38 29.55 -1.05
C PRO A 255 -2.22 28.20 -1.75
N VAL A 256 -2.45 27.10 -1.02
CA VAL A 256 -2.29 25.72 -1.48
C VAL A 256 -3.40 24.84 -0.92
N SER A 257 -3.64 23.68 -1.53
CA SER A 257 -4.65 22.73 -1.06
C SER A 257 -4.27 22.17 0.32
N VAL A 258 -5.14 22.37 1.30
CA VAL A 258 -5.02 21.74 2.62
C VAL A 258 -6.06 20.64 2.76
N PHE A 259 -5.61 19.44 3.08
CA PHE A 259 -6.46 18.26 3.25
C PHE A 259 -6.83 18.08 4.71
N SER A 260 -8.11 18.20 5.04
CA SER A 260 -8.64 17.87 6.35
C SER A 260 -9.10 16.42 6.36
N LEU A 261 -8.63 15.67 7.36
CA LEU A 261 -8.99 14.27 7.56
C LEU A 261 -9.15 14.00 9.06
N TRP A 262 -10.35 13.60 9.45
CA TRP A 262 -10.76 13.44 10.86
C TRP A 262 -10.52 14.72 11.65
N ASN A 263 -9.44 14.74 12.41
CA ASN A 263 -9.01 15.87 13.20
C ASN A 263 -7.78 16.52 12.55
N GLY A 264 -7.00 15.81 11.74
CA GLY A 264 -5.74 16.32 11.18
C GLY A 264 -5.94 17.23 9.97
N PHE A 265 -5.01 18.16 9.80
CA PHE A 265 -4.83 18.90 8.56
C PHE A 265 -3.49 18.52 7.95
N PHE A 266 -3.44 18.37 6.64
CA PHE A 266 -2.29 17.89 5.91
C PHE A 266 -2.05 18.74 4.67
N VAL A 267 -0.79 18.90 4.29
CA VAL A 267 -0.39 19.59 3.06
C VAL A 267 0.63 18.73 2.30
N ALA A 268 0.59 18.77 0.98
CA ALA A 268 1.59 18.07 0.17
C ALA A 268 3.00 18.59 0.52
N ASN A 269 3.99 17.71 0.52
CA ASN A 269 5.34 18.10 0.94
C ASN A 269 5.97 19.20 0.08
N VAL A 270 5.63 19.20 -1.20
CA VAL A 270 6.08 20.21 -2.18
C VAL A 270 5.55 21.61 -1.86
N ASP A 271 4.40 21.69 -1.17
CA ASP A 271 3.69 22.93 -0.86
C ASP A 271 3.93 23.43 0.57
N LYS A 272 4.75 22.72 1.35
CA LYS A 272 4.99 23.03 2.77
C LYS A 272 5.46 24.46 3.00
N GLN A 273 6.36 24.94 2.15
CA GLN A 273 6.96 26.25 2.33
C GLN A 273 5.92 27.35 2.12
N ALA A 274 5.10 27.24 1.08
CA ALA A 274 4.02 28.19 0.79
C ALA A 274 3.00 28.24 1.93
N LEU A 275 2.55 27.07 2.41
CA LEU A 275 1.63 27.03 3.54
C LEU A 275 2.28 27.51 4.84
N GLY A 276 3.55 27.16 5.09
CA GLY A 276 4.29 27.59 6.27
C GLY A 276 4.40 29.12 6.37
N LEU A 277 4.69 29.80 5.26
CA LEU A 277 4.72 31.27 5.19
C LEU A 277 3.34 31.89 5.44
N HIS A 278 2.29 31.29 4.90
CA HIS A 278 0.91 31.73 5.16
C HIS A 278 0.55 31.63 6.65
N LEU A 279 0.82 30.48 7.26
CA LEU A 279 0.54 30.24 8.68
C LEU A 279 1.36 31.16 9.58
N ALA A 280 2.62 31.44 9.22
CA ALA A 280 3.48 32.38 9.93
C ALA A 280 2.86 33.79 9.98
N ARG A 281 2.42 34.31 8.83
CA ARG A 281 1.76 35.63 8.74
C ARG A 281 0.49 35.67 9.58
N ARG A 282 -0.36 34.63 9.45
CA ARG A 282 -1.59 34.51 10.23
C ARG A 282 -1.33 34.41 11.73
N LEU A 283 -0.28 33.71 12.15
CA LEU A 283 0.14 33.65 13.55
C LEU A 283 0.60 35.01 14.07
N GLN A 284 1.36 35.77 13.28
CA GLN A 284 1.79 37.12 13.67
C GLN A 284 0.63 38.10 13.80
N GLU A 285 -0.39 37.98 12.93
CA GLU A 285 -1.62 38.79 13.01
C GLU A 285 -2.41 38.51 14.30
N VAL A 286 -2.50 37.23 14.67
CA VAL A 286 -3.33 36.80 15.82
C VAL A 286 -2.56 36.84 17.14
N SER A 287 -1.23 36.77 17.10
CA SER A 287 -0.36 36.83 18.27
C SER A 287 0.95 37.59 17.95
N PRO A 288 0.89 38.93 17.88
CA PRO A 288 2.06 39.77 17.64
C PRO A 288 3.02 39.66 18.83
N GLY A 289 4.08 38.87 18.68
CA GLY A 289 5.04 38.56 19.75
C GLY A 289 5.54 37.11 19.75
N LEU A 290 4.93 36.22 18.97
CA LEU A 290 5.47 34.89 18.72
C LEU A 290 6.66 34.97 17.76
N ASP A 291 7.87 35.04 18.32
CA ASP A 291 9.12 34.97 17.57
C ASP A 291 9.57 33.51 17.43
N PRO A 292 9.82 32.98 16.21
CA PRO A 292 10.33 31.62 16.01
C PRO A 292 11.70 31.37 16.64
N ALA A 293 12.44 32.42 17.04
CA ALA A 293 13.75 32.32 17.68
C ALA A 293 13.72 32.40 19.22
N ALA A 294 12.57 32.68 19.85
CA ALA A 294 12.50 32.82 21.30
C ALA A 294 12.38 31.45 21.99
N PRO A 295 13.39 30.99 22.77
CA PRO A 295 13.23 29.78 23.57
C PRO A 295 12.14 30.02 24.61
N GLN A 296 11.02 29.30 24.48
CA GLN A 296 9.99 29.32 25.51
C GLN A 296 10.55 28.63 26.76
N LYS A 297 10.65 29.38 27.85
CA LYS A 297 10.92 28.83 29.19
C LYS A 297 9.83 27.80 29.50
N MET A 298 10.27 26.56 29.73
CA MET A 298 9.44 25.50 30.31
C MET A 298 9.04 25.84 31.76
#